data_AF-A0A212CHD6-F1
#
_entry.id   AF-A0A212CHD6-F1
#
_cell.length_a   1.000
_cell.length_b   1.000
_cell.length_c   1.000
_cell.angle_alpha   90.00
_cell.angle_beta   90.00
_cell.angle_gamma   90.00
#
_symmetry.space_group_name_H-M   'P 1'
#
loop_
_entity.id
_entity.type
_entity.pdbx_description
1 polymer ?
#
loop_
_entity_poly.entity_id
_entity_poly.type
_entity_poly.pdbx_seq_one_letter_code
_entity_poly.pdbx_strand_id
1 'polypeptide(L)'
;MGPYRTGKSYLMNKLAGKKKGFSVGSTVQCSTKGIWMWCVPHPKKPNHTLVLLDTEGLGDIEKSNFRNLKDFYLDLEANGQLITADEYLENSLRPKQGTNQHFQNFNLPRLCIQKFFPVKKCFIFDLPTHQKKLAQLETLHNDDLDPKFVQQVAEFCSYIFSYSKTKTLSGGIQASGSHLKNLVQTYVNAINSGDLPCMENEVLTLAQIKNSAAVQKAIAHYDQQMGQKLQLPTETSQELLDLHRASEKEAIEVFMKNSFKDEDQGYRKKLEMQLVAKLNDFHKRNSEVSLNHCSALLQDIFHPLEENVKQGVYAKPGGHCLFIQKREELKEKYNQEPGKGIQAEEALQKYLESKESVSVTILQTDLALTASEKEIEGLREEFMKAEAQRLMESLMQHQQMMEPRKIVHQEQVRLMETNRVYQEALQQRAMERQLQEEVKRLKERFQAENRQLHNELQNLLRNDSPDDTCILL
;
A
#
# COMPACT_ATOMS: atom_id res chain seq x y z
N MET A 1 -9.52 12.98 -62.09
CA MET A 1 -9.91 14.35 -62.50
C MET A 1 -9.77 14.51 -64.00
N GLY A 2 -10.56 15.39 -64.62
CA GLY A 2 -10.52 15.66 -66.07
C GLY A 2 -11.86 16.18 -66.59
N PRO A 3 -11.95 16.59 -67.87
CA PRO A 3 -13.15 17.22 -68.40
C PRO A 3 -14.42 16.37 -68.29
N TYR A 4 -15.60 17.01 -68.35
CA TYR A 4 -16.87 16.27 -68.38
C TYR A 4 -16.93 15.32 -69.59
N ARG A 5 -17.68 14.22 -69.46
CA ARG A 5 -17.86 13.18 -70.50
C ARG A 5 -16.59 12.52 -71.06
N THR A 6 -15.51 12.54 -70.30
CA THR A 6 -14.34 11.73 -70.65
C THR A 6 -14.48 10.28 -70.19
N GLY A 7 -15.58 9.80 -69.61
CA GLY A 7 -15.67 8.41 -69.13
C GLY A 7 -14.82 8.12 -67.88
N LYS A 8 -14.67 9.11 -66.98
CA LYS A 8 -13.96 8.97 -65.69
C LYS A 8 -14.63 7.91 -64.81
N SER A 9 -15.93 8.05 -64.61
CA SER A 9 -16.74 7.16 -63.77
C SER A 9 -16.71 5.70 -64.27
N TYR A 10 -16.65 5.48 -65.59
CA TYR A 10 -16.48 4.15 -66.17
C TYR A 10 -15.16 3.49 -65.73
N LEU A 11 -14.03 4.19 -65.86
CA LEU A 11 -12.73 3.67 -65.41
C LEU A 11 -12.69 3.45 -63.89
N MET A 12 -13.35 4.32 -63.11
CA MET A 12 -13.46 4.15 -61.65
C MET A 12 -14.28 2.91 -61.28
N ASN A 13 -15.35 2.61 -62.01
CA ASN A 13 -16.13 1.37 -61.83
C ASN A 13 -15.29 0.13 -62.17
N LYS A 14 -14.45 0.19 -63.22
CA LYS A 14 -13.50 -0.88 -63.54
C LYS A 14 -12.46 -1.10 -62.44
N LEU A 15 -11.92 -0.03 -61.84
CA LEU A 15 -11.03 -0.15 -60.67
C LEU A 15 -11.73 -0.74 -59.44
N ALA A 16 -13.03 -0.48 -59.26
CA ALA A 16 -13.82 -1.10 -58.20
C ALA A 16 -14.10 -2.60 -58.46
N GLY A 17 -13.84 -3.09 -59.69
CA GLY A 17 -14.21 -4.43 -60.11
C GLY A 17 -15.72 -4.65 -60.19
N LYS A 18 -16.50 -3.58 -60.40
CA LYS A 18 -17.97 -3.61 -60.42
C LYS A 18 -18.51 -3.10 -61.77
N LYS A 19 -19.60 -3.71 -62.24
CA LYS A 19 -20.32 -3.26 -63.45
C LYS A 19 -21.14 -1.98 -63.19
N LYS A 20 -21.69 -1.83 -61.98
CA LYS A 20 -22.47 -0.67 -61.54
C LYS A 20 -21.83 -0.04 -60.30
N GLY A 21 -21.84 1.29 -60.22
CA GLY A 21 -21.14 2.03 -59.17
C GLY A 21 -21.38 3.53 -59.24
N PHE A 22 -20.34 4.29 -59.58
CA PHE A 22 -20.48 5.71 -59.94
C PHE A 22 -21.36 5.85 -61.19
N SER A 23 -22.29 6.81 -61.16
CA SER A 23 -23.25 7.03 -62.26
C SER A 23 -22.54 7.48 -63.53
N VAL A 24 -22.73 6.75 -64.63
CA VAL A 24 -22.19 7.11 -65.95
C VAL A 24 -23.25 7.91 -66.72
N GLY A 25 -23.01 9.20 -66.95
CA GLY A 25 -23.94 10.05 -67.71
C GLY A 25 -24.02 9.67 -69.18
N SER A 26 -25.24 9.49 -69.70
CA SER A 26 -25.53 9.19 -71.11
C SER A 26 -26.03 10.41 -71.92
N THR A 27 -26.25 11.56 -71.26
CA THR A 27 -26.88 12.76 -71.83
C THR A 27 -25.96 13.99 -71.84
N VAL A 28 -26.46 15.10 -72.43
CA VAL A 28 -25.74 16.38 -72.55
C VAL A 28 -25.58 17.13 -71.20
N GLN A 29 -26.02 16.56 -70.08
CA GLN A 29 -25.92 17.17 -68.75
C GLN A 29 -24.80 16.55 -67.90
N CYS A 30 -24.19 17.32 -67.02
CA CYS A 30 -23.15 16.83 -66.10
C CYS A 30 -23.77 15.82 -65.12
N SER A 31 -23.21 14.60 -65.06
CA SER A 31 -23.73 13.51 -64.23
C SER A 31 -23.20 13.49 -62.80
N THR A 32 -21.94 13.86 -62.59
CA THR A 32 -21.30 13.85 -61.27
C THR A 32 -21.16 15.28 -60.75
N LYS A 33 -21.78 15.60 -59.62
CA LYS A 33 -21.62 16.87 -58.88
C LYS A 33 -20.72 16.67 -57.66
N GLY A 34 -19.75 17.55 -57.45
CA GLY A 34 -18.81 17.48 -56.33
C GLY A 34 -17.80 16.33 -56.43
N ILE A 35 -17.38 15.79 -55.28
CA ILE A 35 -16.43 14.66 -55.18
C ILE A 35 -17.15 13.48 -54.52
N TRP A 36 -17.19 12.35 -55.21
CA TRP A 36 -17.78 11.11 -54.74
C TRP A 36 -16.69 10.15 -54.29
N MET A 37 -16.93 9.45 -53.19
CA MET A 37 -15.99 8.49 -52.62
C MET A 37 -16.59 7.09 -52.58
N TRP A 38 -15.80 6.09 -52.97
CA TRP A 38 -16.15 4.68 -52.81
C TRP A 38 -14.98 3.90 -52.21
N CYS A 39 -15.21 3.28 -51.06
CA CYS A 39 -14.22 2.46 -50.36
C CYS A 39 -14.47 0.98 -50.64
N VAL A 40 -13.48 0.28 -51.17
CA VAL A 40 -13.53 -1.17 -51.44
C VAL A 40 -12.26 -1.87 -50.92
N PRO A 41 -12.30 -3.17 -50.59
CA PRO A 41 -11.10 -3.92 -50.25
C PRO A 41 -10.06 -3.87 -51.39
N HIS A 42 -8.78 -3.69 -51.06
CA HIS A 42 -7.74 -3.61 -52.08
C HIS A 42 -7.47 -5.02 -52.67
N PRO A 43 -7.56 -5.22 -54.00
CA PRO A 43 -7.55 -6.56 -54.61
C PRO A 43 -6.19 -7.29 -54.52
N LYS A 44 -5.08 -6.54 -54.39
CA LYS A 44 -3.71 -7.10 -54.29
C LYS A 44 -3.02 -6.91 -52.93
N LYS A 45 -3.65 -6.22 -51.96
CA LYS A 45 -3.00 -5.83 -50.70
C LYS A 45 -3.93 -6.17 -49.53
N PRO A 46 -3.67 -7.25 -48.76
CA PRO A 46 -4.51 -7.58 -47.62
C PRO A 46 -4.46 -6.45 -46.57
N ASN A 47 -5.55 -6.30 -45.82
CA ASN A 47 -5.72 -5.27 -44.78
C ASN A 47 -5.65 -3.81 -45.26
N HIS A 48 -5.72 -3.57 -46.57
CA HIS A 48 -5.77 -2.22 -47.15
C HIS A 48 -7.12 -1.94 -47.80
N THR A 49 -7.56 -0.69 -47.71
CA THR A 49 -8.75 -0.18 -48.39
C THR A 49 -8.32 0.63 -49.62
N LEU A 50 -8.88 0.32 -50.78
CA LEU A 50 -8.79 1.15 -51.98
C LEU A 50 -9.90 2.22 -51.90
N VAL A 51 -9.50 3.49 -51.80
CA VAL A 51 -10.41 4.63 -51.79
C VAL A 51 -10.43 5.25 -53.18
N LEU A 52 -11.58 5.15 -53.84
CA LEU A 52 -11.82 5.67 -55.18
C LEU A 52 -12.52 7.03 -55.06
N LEU A 53 -11.92 8.07 -55.63
CA LEU A 53 -12.47 9.44 -55.64
C LEU A 53 -12.84 9.84 -57.07
N ASP A 54 -14.13 9.83 -57.39
CA ASP A 54 -14.64 10.35 -58.67
C ASP A 54 -15.03 11.81 -58.51
N THR A 55 -14.60 12.65 -59.45
CA THR A 55 -14.75 14.11 -59.36
C THR A 55 -15.65 14.61 -60.47
N GLU A 56 -16.37 15.69 -60.17
CA GLU A 56 -17.03 16.51 -61.17
C GLU A 56 -16.11 16.85 -62.35
N GLY A 57 -16.69 16.90 -63.55
CA GLY A 57 -15.96 17.19 -64.77
C GLY A 57 -15.61 18.67 -64.86
N LEU A 58 -14.38 18.98 -65.25
CA LEU A 58 -13.96 20.35 -65.53
C LEU A 58 -14.52 20.81 -66.89
N GLY A 59 -14.96 22.06 -67.02
CA GLY A 59 -15.24 22.70 -68.31
C GLY A 59 -16.64 23.32 -68.44
N ASP A 60 -16.65 24.46 -69.13
CA ASP A 60 -17.81 25.29 -69.47
C ASP A 60 -18.50 24.76 -70.75
N ILE A 61 -19.81 24.95 -70.89
CA ILE A 61 -20.62 24.40 -72.00
C ILE A 61 -20.27 25.10 -73.34
N GLU A 62 -19.61 26.26 -73.31
CA GLU A 62 -19.46 27.14 -74.49
C GLU A 62 -18.09 27.09 -75.20
N LYS A 63 -17.09 26.33 -74.72
CA LYS A 63 -15.75 26.29 -75.35
C LYS A 63 -15.29 24.86 -75.68
N SER A 64 -16.03 24.18 -76.55
CA SER A 64 -15.69 22.86 -77.07
C SER A 64 -14.57 22.94 -78.12
N ASN A 65 -13.31 23.02 -77.71
CA ASN A 65 -12.15 22.72 -78.59
C ASN A 65 -10.94 22.15 -77.82
N PHE A 66 -11.17 21.44 -76.72
CA PHE A 66 -10.10 20.66 -76.04
C PHE A 66 -10.24 19.17 -76.38
N ARG A 67 -9.41 18.69 -77.32
CA ARG A 67 -9.21 17.26 -77.61
C ARG A 67 -8.51 16.59 -76.41
N ASN A 68 -9.16 15.62 -75.77
CA ASN A 68 -8.50 14.68 -74.86
C ASN A 68 -8.17 13.39 -75.61
N LEU A 69 -7.04 12.78 -75.27
CA LEU A 69 -6.48 11.55 -75.84
C LEU A 69 -7.23 10.29 -75.34
N LYS A 70 -8.56 10.25 -75.49
CA LYS A 70 -9.36 9.05 -75.26
C LYS A 70 -9.78 8.35 -76.55
N ASP A 71 -9.55 9.05 -77.66
CA ASP A 71 -9.64 8.52 -79.00
C ASP A 71 -8.27 8.79 -79.63
N PHE A 72 -7.29 7.92 -79.33
CA PHE A 72 -5.92 8.11 -79.81
C PHE A 72 -5.85 7.68 -81.28
N TYR A 73 -5.94 8.66 -82.17
CA TYR A 73 -5.86 8.46 -83.63
C TYR A 73 -4.45 8.66 -84.21
N LEU A 74 -3.45 8.82 -83.34
CA LEU A 74 -2.07 8.96 -83.78
C LEU A 74 -1.41 7.59 -83.78
N ASP A 75 -0.65 7.27 -84.81
CA ASP A 75 0.37 6.24 -84.66
C ASP A 75 1.42 6.80 -83.71
N LEU A 76 1.76 6.08 -82.63
CA LEU A 76 2.76 6.48 -81.64
C LEU A 76 4.14 6.46 -82.29
N GLU A 77 4.42 7.39 -83.19
CA GLU A 77 5.66 7.47 -83.93
C GLU A 77 6.34 8.82 -83.70
N ALA A 78 7.63 8.77 -83.42
CA ALA A 78 8.51 9.94 -83.40
C ALA A 78 9.79 9.61 -84.15
N ASN A 79 10.19 10.48 -85.09
CA ASN A 79 11.37 10.28 -85.95
C ASN A 79 11.39 8.93 -86.69
N GLY A 80 10.23 8.41 -87.09
CA GLY A 80 10.09 7.13 -87.79
C GLY A 80 10.26 5.88 -86.90
N GLN A 81 10.28 6.04 -85.58
CA GLN A 81 10.30 4.93 -84.61
C GLN A 81 9.02 4.92 -83.78
N LEU A 82 8.52 3.72 -83.47
CA LEU A 82 7.43 3.54 -82.53
C LEU A 82 7.90 3.91 -81.12
N ILE A 83 7.14 4.78 -80.46
CA ILE A 83 7.37 5.22 -79.08
C ILE A 83 6.31 4.63 -78.15
N THR A 84 6.62 4.56 -76.87
CA THR A 84 5.67 4.17 -75.83
C THR A 84 4.77 5.34 -75.42
N ALA A 85 3.66 5.05 -74.72
CA ALA A 85 2.80 6.08 -74.15
C ALA A 85 3.55 7.00 -73.16
N ASP A 86 4.50 6.44 -72.40
CA ASP A 86 5.31 7.22 -71.46
C ASP A 86 6.27 8.17 -72.19
N GLU A 87 6.95 7.70 -73.24
CA GLU A 87 7.79 8.55 -74.09
C GLU A 87 6.97 9.64 -74.79
N TYR A 88 5.74 9.34 -75.21
CA TYR A 88 4.82 10.34 -75.73
C TYR A 88 4.52 11.43 -74.69
N LEU A 89 4.25 11.06 -73.44
CA LEU A 89 4.03 12.01 -72.35
C LEU A 89 5.28 12.85 -72.07
N GLU A 90 6.45 12.23 -71.99
CA GLU A 90 7.72 12.93 -71.78
C GLU A 90 7.99 13.95 -72.88
N ASN A 91 7.80 13.56 -74.14
CA ASN A 91 7.94 14.45 -75.29
C ASN A 91 6.92 15.60 -75.25
N SER A 92 5.67 15.32 -74.88
CA SER A 92 4.58 16.31 -74.79
C SER A 92 4.82 17.37 -73.70
N LEU A 93 5.57 17.00 -72.66
CA LEU A 93 5.91 17.87 -71.54
C LEU A 93 7.19 18.69 -71.77
N ARG A 94 7.94 18.47 -72.86
CA ARG A 94 9.18 19.23 -73.13
C ARG A 94 8.88 20.74 -73.26
N PRO A 95 9.55 21.60 -72.47
CA PRO A 95 9.38 23.04 -72.60
C PRO A 95 9.98 23.54 -73.92
N LYS A 96 9.41 24.62 -74.43
CA LYS A 96 9.91 25.32 -75.62
C LYS A 96 10.78 26.50 -75.20
N GLN A 97 11.86 26.75 -75.94
CA GLN A 97 12.73 27.91 -75.69
C GLN A 97 12.07 29.20 -76.17
N GLY A 98 12.23 30.26 -75.38
CA GLY A 98 11.73 31.61 -75.66
C GLY A 98 11.18 32.29 -74.41
N THR A 99 11.21 33.62 -74.40
CA THR A 99 10.89 34.44 -73.21
C THR A 99 9.56 35.18 -73.31
N ASN A 100 8.91 35.18 -74.48
CA ASN A 100 7.63 35.86 -74.69
C ASN A 100 6.47 35.21 -73.92
N GLN A 101 5.36 35.95 -73.77
CA GLN A 101 4.18 35.50 -73.00
C GLN A 101 3.60 34.18 -73.54
N HIS A 102 3.65 33.96 -74.85
CA HIS A 102 3.17 32.72 -75.46
C HIS A 102 3.98 31.50 -74.99
N PHE A 103 5.31 31.59 -74.94
CA PHE A 103 6.16 30.53 -74.39
C PHE A 103 5.93 30.34 -72.89
N GLN A 104 5.75 31.41 -72.12
CA GLN A 104 5.43 31.31 -70.69
C GLN A 104 4.11 30.56 -70.45
N ASN A 105 3.04 30.93 -71.17
CA ASN A 105 1.73 30.27 -71.07
C ASN A 105 1.79 28.79 -71.52
N PHE A 106 2.63 28.47 -72.51
CA PHE A 106 2.85 27.09 -72.95
C PHE A 106 3.66 26.28 -71.94
N ASN A 107 4.72 26.86 -71.36
CA ASN A 107 5.67 26.17 -70.49
C ASN A 107 5.15 26.00 -69.06
N LEU A 108 4.44 26.99 -68.51
CA LEU A 108 3.99 26.98 -67.12
C LEU A 108 3.25 25.70 -66.71
N PRO A 109 2.17 25.26 -67.39
CA PRO A 109 1.48 24.01 -67.01
C PRO A 109 2.37 22.77 -67.14
N ARG A 110 3.28 22.74 -68.12
CA ARG A 110 4.24 21.62 -68.31
C ARG A 110 5.25 21.55 -67.17
N LEU A 111 5.82 22.69 -66.79
CA LEU A 111 6.73 22.81 -65.66
C LEU A 111 6.04 22.46 -64.34
N CYS A 112 4.79 22.87 -64.13
CA CYS A 112 4.01 22.47 -62.98
C CYS A 112 3.83 20.95 -62.89
N ILE A 113 3.46 20.28 -64.00
CA ILE A 113 3.34 18.82 -64.04
C ILE A 113 4.69 18.15 -63.73
N GLN A 114 5.77 18.64 -64.34
CA GLN A 114 7.11 18.08 -64.12
C GLN A 114 7.58 18.24 -62.67
N LYS A 115 7.37 19.41 -62.07
CA LYS A 115 7.87 19.78 -60.74
C LYS A 115 7.02 19.19 -59.60
N PHE A 116 5.69 19.23 -59.70
CA PHE A 116 4.82 18.84 -58.59
C PHE A 116 4.53 17.34 -58.55
N PHE A 117 4.70 16.61 -59.66
CA PHE A 117 4.46 15.17 -59.72
C PHE A 117 5.79 14.45 -60.01
N PRO A 118 6.41 13.82 -59.00
CA PRO A 118 7.71 13.17 -59.17
C PRO A 118 7.60 11.93 -60.08
N VAL A 119 6.51 11.17 -59.95
CA VAL A 119 6.23 9.98 -60.78
C VAL A 119 5.10 10.31 -61.74
N LYS A 120 5.32 10.04 -63.03
CA LYS A 120 4.37 10.27 -64.12
C LYS A 120 4.23 8.96 -64.89
N LYS A 121 3.01 8.60 -65.26
CA LYS A 121 2.68 7.40 -66.04
C LYS A 121 1.58 7.77 -67.03
N CYS A 122 1.74 7.34 -68.28
CA CYS A 122 0.75 7.53 -69.33
C CYS A 122 0.08 6.21 -69.69
N PHE A 123 -1.22 6.28 -69.95
CA PHE A 123 -2.00 5.19 -70.53
C PHE A 123 -2.79 5.75 -71.71
N ILE A 124 -2.88 4.94 -72.75
CA ILE A 124 -3.65 5.26 -73.95
C ILE A 124 -4.77 4.25 -74.06
N PHE A 125 -5.92 4.74 -74.49
CA PHE A 125 -7.12 3.96 -74.66
C PHE A 125 -7.64 4.15 -76.09
N ASP A 126 -7.85 3.04 -76.77
CA ASP A 126 -8.51 3.00 -78.07
C ASP A 126 -10.02 3.22 -77.88
N LEU A 127 -10.74 3.48 -78.98
CA LEU A 127 -12.18 3.67 -78.90
C LEU A 127 -12.85 2.39 -78.37
N PRO A 128 -13.63 2.45 -77.26
CA PRO A 128 -14.12 1.24 -76.60
C PRO A 128 -15.03 0.36 -77.46
N THR A 129 -15.81 0.99 -78.32
CA THR A 129 -16.78 0.36 -79.22
C THR A 129 -17.20 1.38 -80.29
N HIS A 130 -17.98 0.97 -81.28
CA HIS A 130 -18.48 1.86 -82.33
C HIS A 130 -19.25 3.06 -81.75
N GLN A 131 -19.08 4.25 -82.34
CA GLN A 131 -19.61 5.54 -81.82
C GLN A 131 -21.09 5.51 -81.43
N LYS A 132 -21.93 4.82 -82.22
CA LYS A 132 -23.38 4.66 -81.97
C LYS A 132 -23.73 3.90 -80.68
N LYS A 133 -22.80 3.09 -80.14
CA LYS A 133 -22.99 2.27 -78.93
C LYS A 133 -22.36 2.90 -77.67
N LEU A 134 -21.65 4.02 -77.78
CA LEU A 134 -20.95 4.65 -76.64
C LEU A 134 -21.88 5.06 -75.50
N ALA A 135 -23.11 5.48 -75.81
CA ALA A 135 -24.10 5.83 -74.77
C ALA A 135 -24.53 4.61 -73.93
N GLN A 136 -24.32 3.39 -74.43
CA GLN A 136 -24.67 2.13 -73.79
C GLN A 136 -23.46 1.44 -73.15
N LEU A 137 -22.29 2.09 -73.11
CA LEU A 137 -21.01 1.48 -72.72
C LEU A 137 -21.05 0.79 -71.34
N GLU A 138 -21.84 1.29 -70.40
CA GLU A 138 -22.00 0.68 -69.06
C GLU A 138 -22.75 -0.66 -69.10
N THR A 139 -23.62 -0.86 -70.10
CA THR A 139 -24.45 -2.07 -70.25
C THR A 139 -23.81 -3.15 -71.12
N LEU A 140 -22.81 -2.79 -71.93
CA LEU A 140 -22.14 -3.71 -72.84
C LEU A 140 -21.31 -4.75 -72.10
N HIS A 141 -21.25 -5.98 -72.63
CA HIS A 141 -20.34 -7.00 -72.14
C HIS A 141 -18.91 -6.72 -72.64
N ASN A 142 -17.89 -7.27 -71.97
CA ASN A 142 -16.51 -7.12 -72.44
C ASN A 142 -16.32 -7.68 -73.86
N ASP A 143 -17.12 -8.68 -74.25
CA ASP A 143 -17.07 -9.29 -75.60
C ASP A 143 -17.66 -8.37 -76.68
N ASP A 144 -18.41 -7.33 -76.28
CA ASP A 144 -18.96 -6.31 -77.19
C ASP A 144 -18.03 -5.10 -77.37
N LEU A 145 -16.88 -5.10 -76.68
CA LEU A 145 -15.89 -4.03 -76.70
C LEU A 145 -14.70 -4.41 -77.58
N ASP A 146 -13.96 -3.39 -78.01
CA ASP A 146 -12.69 -3.61 -78.69
C ASP A 146 -11.71 -4.39 -77.79
N PRO A 147 -11.11 -5.50 -78.26
CA PRO A 147 -10.21 -6.31 -77.45
C PRO A 147 -8.97 -5.55 -76.95
N LYS A 148 -8.42 -4.62 -77.74
CA LYS A 148 -7.28 -3.80 -77.31
C LYS A 148 -7.69 -2.86 -76.20
N PHE A 149 -8.87 -2.22 -76.32
CA PHE A 149 -9.40 -1.38 -75.25
C PHE A 149 -9.58 -2.17 -73.94
N VAL A 150 -10.13 -3.38 -74.01
CA VAL A 150 -10.30 -4.25 -72.82
C VAL A 150 -8.94 -4.57 -72.19
N GLN A 151 -7.93 -4.90 -73.01
CA GLN A 151 -6.58 -5.15 -72.54
C GLN A 151 -5.94 -3.90 -71.89
N GLN A 152 -6.03 -2.74 -72.54
CA GLN A 152 -5.50 -1.46 -72.03
C GLN A 152 -6.12 -1.10 -70.67
N VAL A 153 -7.44 -1.31 -70.49
CA VAL A 153 -8.13 -1.10 -69.21
C VAL A 153 -7.63 -2.08 -68.15
N ALA A 154 -7.40 -3.34 -68.50
CA ALA A 154 -6.87 -4.34 -67.59
C ALA A 154 -5.44 -4.02 -67.13
N GLU A 155 -4.57 -3.59 -68.06
CA GLU A 155 -3.21 -3.14 -67.79
C GLU A 155 -3.20 -1.90 -66.87
N PHE A 156 -4.06 -0.93 -67.15
CA PHE A 156 -4.28 0.24 -66.30
C PHE A 156 -4.67 -0.17 -64.87
N CYS A 157 -5.69 -1.03 -64.72
CA CYS A 157 -6.13 -1.47 -63.40
C CYS A 157 -5.02 -2.23 -62.65
N SER A 158 -4.33 -3.14 -63.35
CA SER A 158 -3.23 -3.92 -62.78
C SER A 158 -2.09 -3.03 -62.29
N TYR A 159 -1.75 -1.98 -63.05
CA TYR A 159 -0.75 -1.00 -62.65
C TYR A 159 -1.15 -0.26 -61.38
N ILE A 160 -2.38 0.28 -61.33
CA ILE A 160 -2.88 1.02 -60.15
C ILE A 160 -2.82 0.12 -58.91
N PHE A 161 -3.30 -1.12 -58.98
CA PHE A 161 -3.26 -2.03 -57.83
C PHE A 161 -1.84 -2.40 -57.38
N SER A 162 -0.86 -2.39 -58.30
CA SER A 162 0.51 -2.79 -57.97
C SER A 162 1.34 -1.62 -57.45
N TYR A 163 1.21 -0.46 -58.09
CA TYR A 163 2.12 0.68 -57.90
C TYR A 163 1.53 1.82 -57.06
N SER A 164 0.21 1.88 -56.86
CA SER A 164 -0.37 2.88 -55.95
C SER A 164 0.07 2.61 -54.51
N LYS A 165 0.72 3.60 -53.90
CA LYS A 165 1.20 3.55 -52.51
C LYS A 165 0.08 3.90 -51.54
N THR A 166 0.17 3.38 -50.32
CA THR A 166 -0.68 3.82 -49.21
C THR A 166 -0.48 5.32 -49.00
N LYS A 167 -1.57 6.08 -48.89
CA LYS A 167 -1.49 7.53 -48.66
C LYS A 167 -0.76 7.78 -47.33
N THR A 168 0.27 8.61 -47.37
CA THR A 168 1.01 9.04 -46.17
C THR A 168 0.79 10.52 -45.90
N LEU A 169 0.79 10.87 -44.62
CA LEU A 169 0.85 12.25 -44.14
C LEU A 169 2.30 12.61 -43.77
N SER A 170 2.54 13.88 -43.49
CA SER A 170 3.84 14.37 -43.02
C SER A 170 4.32 13.54 -41.82
N GLY A 171 5.60 13.17 -41.80
CA GLY A 171 6.16 12.26 -40.80
C GLY A 171 5.95 10.76 -41.09
N GLY A 172 5.47 10.39 -42.29
CA GLY A 172 5.39 8.99 -42.72
C GLY A 172 4.16 8.22 -42.22
N ILE A 173 3.20 8.90 -41.59
CA ILE A 173 2.00 8.29 -41.03
C ILE A 173 1.11 7.76 -42.15
N GLN A 174 0.80 6.48 -42.13
CA GLN A 174 -0.17 5.89 -43.06
C GLN A 174 -1.58 6.38 -42.74
N ALA A 175 -2.25 6.95 -43.74
CA ALA A 175 -3.59 7.48 -43.60
C ALA A 175 -4.61 6.34 -43.39
N SER A 176 -5.45 6.48 -42.37
CA SER A 176 -6.58 5.61 -42.08
C SER A 176 -7.88 6.35 -42.44
N GLY A 177 -9.02 5.68 -42.33
CA GLY A 177 -10.33 6.31 -42.53
C GLY A 177 -10.57 7.51 -41.61
N SER A 178 -10.14 7.44 -40.34
CA SER A 178 -10.25 8.56 -39.40
C SER A 178 -9.34 9.73 -39.78
N HIS A 179 -8.13 9.46 -40.27
CA HIS A 179 -7.24 10.50 -40.78
C HIS A 179 -7.86 11.21 -42.00
N LEU A 180 -8.43 10.45 -42.95
CA LEU A 180 -9.06 11.01 -44.14
C LEU A 180 -10.29 11.86 -43.78
N LYS A 181 -11.14 11.40 -42.85
CA LYS A 181 -12.29 12.16 -42.34
C LYS A 181 -11.85 13.53 -41.82
N ASN A 182 -10.82 13.56 -41.00
CA ASN A 182 -10.34 14.81 -40.40
C ASN A 182 -9.76 15.75 -41.47
N LEU A 183 -8.99 15.24 -42.43
CA LEU A 183 -8.45 16.04 -43.53
C LEU A 183 -9.56 16.66 -44.39
N VAL A 184 -10.56 15.87 -44.76
CA VAL A 184 -11.71 16.37 -45.53
C VAL A 184 -12.42 17.49 -44.76
N GLN A 185 -12.69 17.29 -43.47
CA GLN A 185 -13.32 18.31 -42.64
C GLN A 185 -12.49 19.59 -42.57
N THR A 186 -11.18 19.47 -42.34
CA THR A 186 -10.29 20.64 -42.25
C THR A 186 -10.20 21.39 -43.58
N TYR A 187 -10.02 20.69 -44.70
CA TYR A 187 -9.97 21.32 -46.02
C TYR A 187 -11.26 22.04 -46.39
N VAL A 188 -12.41 21.38 -46.18
CA VAL A 188 -13.72 21.96 -46.50
C VAL A 188 -13.98 23.18 -45.62
N ASN A 189 -13.63 23.13 -44.33
CA ASN A 189 -13.77 24.26 -43.44
C ASN A 189 -12.90 25.45 -43.87
N ALA A 190 -11.63 25.21 -44.23
CA ALA A 190 -10.74 26.28 -44.71
C ALA A 190 -11.33 26.97 -45.96
N ILE A 191 -11.76 26.18 -46.96
CA ILE A 191 -12.37 26.71 -48.19
C ILE A 191 -13.63 27.51 -47.88
N ASN A 192 -14.52 26.99 -47.02
CA ASN A 192 -15.77 27.66 -46.67
C ASN A 192 -15.54 28.95 -45.86
N SER A 193 -14.43 29.06 -45.13
CA SER A 193 -14.04 30.26 -44.40
C SER A 193 -13.30 31.29 -45.26
N GLY A 194 -12.98 30.96 -46.52
CA GLY A 194 -12.17 31.81 -47.41
C GLY A 194 -10.66 31.69 -47.21
N ASP A 195 -10.21 30.78 -46.34
CA ASP A 195 -8.80 30.46 -46.12
C ASP A 195 -8.27 29.46 -47.16
N LEU A 196 -6.95 29.40 -47.30
CA LEU A 196 -6.29 28.41 -48.15
C LEU A 196 -6.09 27.08 -47.40
N PRO A 197 -6.49 25.93 -47.98
CA PRO A 197 -6.09 24.60 -47.51
C PRO A 197 -4.58 24.50 -47.27
N CYS A 198 -4.17 24.13 -46.05
CA CYS A 198 -2.77 24.11 -45.64
C CYS A 198 -2.40 22.79 -44.97
N MET A 199 -1.61 21.99 -45.69
CA MET A 199 -1.10 20.68 -45.26
C MET A 199 -0.47 20.69 -43.86
N GLU A 200 0.18 21.79 -43.48
CA GLU A 200 0.89 21.89 -42.20
C GLU A 200 -0.06 22.11 -41.01
N ASN A 201 -1.04 23.01 -41.17
CA ASN A 201 -2.07 23.28 -40.15
C ASN A 201 -2.93 22.04 -39.87
N GLU A 202 -3.17 21.20 -40.87
CA GLU A 202 -3.91 19.95 -40.72
C GLU A 202 -3.18 18.91 -39.88
N VAL A 203 -1.89 18.73 -40.13
CA VAL A 203 -1.06 17.80 -39.36
C VAL A 203 -0.95 18.25 -37.91
N LEU A 204 -0.86 19.58 -37.67
CA LEU A 204 -0.89 20.16 -36.34
C LEU A 204 -2.24 19.93 -35.63
N THR A 205 -3.37 20.16 -36.31
CA THR A 205 -4.71 19.91 -35.75
C THR A 205 -4.89 18.43 -35.40
N LEU A 206 -4.46 17.52 -36.28
CA LEU A 206 -4.52 16.09 -36.02
C LEU A 206 -3.60 15.69 -34.84
N ALA A 207 -2.43 16.30 -34.72
CA ALA A 207 -1.49 16.07 -33.61
C ALA A 207 -2.12 16.50 -32.28
N GLN A 208 -2.76 17.68 -32.23
CA GLN A 208 -3.45 18.15 -31.03
C GLN A 208 -4.55 17.17 -30.56
N ILE A 209 -5.42 16.74 -31.48
CA ILE A 209 -6.51 15.79 -31.15
C ILE A 209 -5.93 14.45 -30.65
N LYS A 210 -4.96 13.88 -31.35
CA LYS A 210 -4.37 12.60 -30.95
C LYS A 210 -3.58 12.68 -29.67
N ASN A 211 -2.75 13.71 -29.49
CA ASN A 211 -1.91 13.83 -28.29
C ASN A 211 -2.77 14.08 -27.06
N SER A 212 -3.85 14.86 -27.17
CA SER A 212 -4.84 15.01 -26.10
C SER A 212 -5.48 13.67 -25.72
N ALA A 213 -5.93 12.90 -26.72
CA ALA A 213 -6.48 11.56 -26.49
C ALA A 213 -5.44 10.56 -25.94
N ALA A 214 -4.18 10.69 -26.34
CA ALA A 214 -3.08 9.85 -25.85
C ALA A 214 -2.79 10.12 -24.37
N VAL A 215 -2.81 11.38 -23.92
CA VAL A 215 -2.69 11.73 -22.50
C VAL A 215 -3.83 11.10 -21.70
N GLN A 216 -5.08 11.24 -22.14
CA GLN A 216 -6.23 10.65 -21.45
C GLN A 216 -6.13 9.12 -21.36
N LYS A 217 -5.71 8.47 -22.44
CA LYS A 217 -5.52 7.02 -22.48
C LYS A 217 -4.39 6.55 -21.56
N ALA A 218 -3.29 7.29 -21.47
CA ALA A 218 -2.19 7.00 -20.56
C ALA A 218 -2.60 7.16 -19.09
N ILE A 219 -3.35 8.21 -18.77
CA ILE A 219 -3.89 8.45 -17.42
C ILE A 219 -4.88 7.35 -17.02
N ALA A 220 -5.79 6.96 -17.91
CA ALA A 220 -6.72 5.87 -17.64
C ALA A 220 -5.99 4.53 -17.38
N HIS A 221 -4.92 4.27 -18.14
CA HIS A 221 -4.07 3.10 -17.91
C HIS A 221 -3.38 3.14 -16.54
N TYR A 222 -2.81 4.30 -16.17
CA TYR A 222 -2.21 4.50 -14.85
C TYR A 222 -3.22 4.27 -13.71
N ASP A 223 -4.42 4.84 -13.82
CA ASP A 223 -5.48 4.67 -12.82
C ASP A 223 -5.91 3.21 -12.67
N GLN A 224 -5.99 2.48 -13.79
CA GLN A 224 -6.28 1.05 -13.76
C GLN A 224 -5.18 0.27 -13.05
N GLN A 225 -3.91 0.52 -13.36
CA GLN A 225 -2.78 -0.20 -12.74
C GLN A 225 -2.70 0.07 -11.24
N MET A 226 -2.77 1.34 -10.84
CA MET A 226 -2.74 1.75 -9.44
C MET A 226 -3.97 1.20 -8.70
N GLY A 227 -5.17 1.29 -9.28
CA GLY A 227 -6.40 0.82 -8.65
C GLY A 227 -6.48 -0.69 -8.45
N GLN A 228 -5.79 -1.48 -9.27
CA GLN A 228 -5.77 -2.95 -9.14
C GLN A 228 -4.70 -3.44 -8.16
N LYS A 229 -3.56 -2.76 -8.10
CA LYS A 229 -2.37 -3.25 -7.37
C LYS A 229 -2.16 -2.59 -6.02
N LEU A 230 -2.60 -1.34 -5.85
CA LEU A 230 -2.36 -0.59 -4.62
C LEU A 230 -3.36 -1.01 -3.54
N GLN A 231 -2.84 -1.48 -2.42
CA GLN A 231 -3.60 -1.66 -1.19
C GLN A 231 -3.19 -0.58 -0.19
N LEU A 232 -4.17 0.04 0.45
CA LEU A 232 -3.95 1.08 1.45
C LEU A 232 -4.39 0.58 2.83
N PRO A 233 -3.63 0.90 3.90
CA PRO A 233 -2.36 1.62 3.86
C PRO A 233 -1.21 0.70 3.39
N THR A 234 -0.19 1.29 2.79
CA THR A 234 1.07 0.59 2.46
C THR A 234 1.97 0.51 3.68
N GLU A 235 2.76 -0.55 3.81
CA GLU A 235 3.67 -0.74 4.95
C GLU A 235 4.77 0.33 4.97
N THR A 236 5.24 0.72 3.79
CA THR A 236 6.27 1.74 3.63
C THR A 236 5.93 2.70 2.50
N SER A 237 6.43 3.94 2.59
CA SER A 237 6.32 4.90 1.48
C SER A 237 6.96 4.39 0.19
N GLN A 238 7.96 3.51 0.30
CA GLN A 238 8.67 2.97 -0.86
C GLN A 238 7.79 2.05 -1.70
N GLU A 239 6.91 1.25 -1.07
CA GLU A 239 5.99 0.36 -1.78
C GLU A 239 5.06 1.13 -2.73
N LEU A 240 4.50 2.25 -2.25
CA LEU A 240 3.68 3.14 -3.07
C LEU A 240 4.49 3.76 -4.21
N LEU A 241 5.72 4.20 -3.93
CA LEU A 241 6.61 4.81 -4.93
C LEU A 241 7.06 3.82 -6.01
N ASP A 242 7.36 2.58 -5.65
CA ASP A 242 7.77 1.54 -6.59
C ASP A 242 6.61 1.16 -7.52
N LEU A 243 5.40 1.01 -6.96
CA LEU A 243 4.21 0.75 -7.76
C LEU A 243 3.85 1.92 -8.67
N HIS A 244 3.97 3.15 -8.16
CA HIS A 244 3.82 4.37 -8.97
C HIS A 244 4.80 4.38 -10.13
N ARG A 245 6.10 4.16 -9.87
CA ARG A 245 7.14 4.19 -10.91
C ARG A 245 6.90 3.16 -12.01
N ALA A 246 6.49 1.95 -11.63
CA ALA A 246 6.13 0.91 -12.59
C ALA A 246 4.92 1.35 -13.45
N SER A 247 3.87 1.85 -12.81
CA SER A 247 2.63 2.28 -13.49
C SER A 247 2.84 3.53 -14.36
N GLU A 248 3.68 4.47 -13.91
CA GLU A 248 4.08 5.66 -14.65
C GLU A 248 4.84 5.27 -15.93
N LYS A 249 5.80 4.35 -15.82
CA LYS A 249 6.57 3.87 -16.97
C LYS A 249 5.64 3.28 -18.04
N GLU A 250 4.71 2.43 -17.64
CA GLU A 250 3.73 1.83 -18.56
C GLU A 250 2.81 2.91 -19.18
N ALA A 251 2.37 3.90 -18.40
CA ALA A 251 1.55 5.02 -18.90
C ALA A 251 2.30 5.87 -19.93
N ILE A 252 3.58 6.15 -19.71
CA ILE A 252 4.45 6.86 -20.66
C ILE A 252 4.59 6.04 -21.95
N GLU A 253 4.80 4.73 -21.87
CA GLU A 253 4.86 3.86 -23.06
C GLU A 253 3.54 3.87 -23.85
N VAL A 254 2.39 3.85 -23.15
CA VAL A 254 1.07 4.00 -23.77
C VAL A 254 0.96 5.36 -24.48
N PHE A 255 1.40 6.45 -23.84
CA PHE A 255 1.40 7.76 -24.48
C PHE A 255 2.26 7.77 -25.75
N MET A 256 3.52 7.33 -25.66
CA MET A 256 4.46 7.34 -26.79
C MET A 256 3.98 6.52 -27.99
N LYS A 257 3.22 5.43 -27.75
CA LYS A 257 2.64 4.62 -28.83
C LYS A 257 1.44 5.29 -29.53
N ASN A 258 0.78 6.24 -28.88
CA ASN A 258 -0.47 6.83 -29.35
C ASN A 258 -0.35 8.34 -29.69
N SER A 259 0.76 8.99 -29.35
CA SER A 259 1.06 10.38 -29.67
C SER A 259 1.90 10.53 -30.94
N PHE A 260 1.88 11.73 -31.54
CA PHE A 260 2.78 12.10 -32.63
C PHE A 260 2.94 13.63 -32.74
N LYS A 261 4.08 14.10 -33.28
CA LYS A 261 4.38 15.53 -33.50
C LYS A 261 4.17 16.41 -32.25
N ASP A 262 4.61 15.93 -31.08
CA ASP A 262 4.68 16.69 -29.82
C ASP A 262 6.06 17.38 -29.70
N GLU A 263 6.37 18.28 -30.64
CA GLU A 263 7.71 18.84 -30.82
C GLU A 263 8.19 19.68 -29.62
N ASP A 264 7.29 20.39 -28.95
CA ASP A 264 7.55 21.17 -27.73
C ASP A 264 7.47 20.34 -26.44
N GLN A 265 7.12 19.05 -26.57
CA GLN A 265 6.81 18.14 -25.47
C GLN A 265 5.69 18.66 -24.56
N GLY A 266 4.80 19.52 -25.07
CA GLY A 266 3.75 20.15 -24.28
C GLY A 266 2.76 19.11 -23.74
N TYR A 267 2.40 18.10 -24.54
CA TYR A 267 1.50 17.04 -24.10
C TYR A 267 2.18 16.05 -23.17
N ARG A 268 3.47 15.74 -23.40
CA ARG A 268 4.26 14.94 -22.47
C ARG A 268 4.36 15.58 -21.09
N LYS A 269 4.69 16.87 -20.99
CA LYS A 269 4.73 17.60 -19.71
C LYS A 269 3.36 17.62 -19.03
N LYS A 270 2.28 17.77 -19.81
CA LYS A 270 0.90 17.70 -19.30
C LYS A 270 0.56 16.33 -18.71
N LEU A 271 1.09 15.24 -19.28
CA LEU A 271 0.96 13.89 -18.73
C LEU A 271 1.73 13.78 -17.41
N GLU A 272 3.01 14.16 -17.40
CA GLU A 272 3.89 14.12 -16.22
C GLU A 272 3.28 14.91 -15.04
N MET A 273 2.77 16.12 -15.29
CA MET A 273 2.08 16.92 -14.26
C MET A 273 0.85 16.22 -13.67
N GLN A 274 0.05 15.55 -14.50
CA GLN A 274 -1.12 14.81 -14.02
C GLN A 274 -0.74 13.55 -13.22
N LEU A 275 0.33 12.87 -13.61
CA LEU A 275 0.84 11.71 -12.87
C LEU A 275 1.40 12.12 -11.50
N VAL A 276 2.14 13.23 -11.43
CA VAL A 276 2.60 13.82 -10.15
C VAL A 276 1.43 14.21 -9.27
N ALA A 277 0.40 14.86 -9.83
CA ALA A 277 -0.80 15.22 -9.08
C ALA A 277 -1.51 13.99 -8.51
N LYS A 278 -1.61 12.90 -9.28
CA LYS A 278 -2.17 11.63 -8.81
C LYS A 278 -1.31 10.97 -7.73
N LEU A 279 0.01 10.99 -7.86
CA LEU A 279 0.92 10.48 -6.82
C LEU A 279 0.70 11.22 -5.49
N ASN A 280 0.61 12.56 -5.53
CA ASN A 280 0.36 13.36 -4.33
C ASN A 280 -0.98 13.00 -3.68
N ASP A 281 -2.02 12.78 -4.47
CA ASP A 281 -3.33 12.34 -3.98
C ASP A 281 -3.27 10.94 -3.34
N PHE A 282 -2.51 10.01 -3.93
CA PHE A 282 -2.26 8.69 -3.32
C PHE A 282 -1.47 8.79 -2.01
N HIS A 283 -0.45 9.64 -1.91
CA HIS A 283 0.27 9.87 -0.66
C HIS A 283 -0.65 10.40 0.45
N LYS A 284 -1.51 11.37 0.11
CA LYS A 284 -2.49 11.92 1.05
C LYS A 284 -3.44 10.82 1.55
N ARG A 285 -4.05 10.07 0.64
CA ARG A 285 -4.97 8.96 0.98
C ARG A 285 -4.27 7.88 1.80
N ASN A 286 -3.03 7.51 1.46
CA ASN A 286 -2.24 6.52 2.19
C ASN A 286 -1.98 6.96 3.64
N SER A 287 -1.60 8.23 3.82
CA SER A 287 -1.40 8.81 5.15
C SER A 287 -2.69 8.85 5.97
N GLU A 288 -3.80 9.29 5.38
CA GLU A 288 -5.11 9.33 6.04
C GLU A 288 -5.58 7.94 6.49
N VAL A 289 -5.49 6.94 5.60
CA VAL A 289 -5.88 5.56 5.92
C VAL A 289 -4.97 4.97 7.00
N SER A 290 -3.66 5.20 6.91
CA SER A 290 -2.69 4.74 7.91
C SER A 290 -2.96 5.37 9.28
N LEU A 291 -3.18 6.69 9.34
CA LEU A 291 -3.48 7.41 10.58
C LEU A 291 -4.78 6.93 11.22
N ASN A 292 -5.84 6.75 10.43
CA ASN A 292 -7.13 6.26 10.92
C ASN A 292 -7.01 4.85 11.50
N HIS A 293 -6.30 3.97 10.79
CA HIS A 293 -6.08 2.60 11.26
C HIS A 293 -5.22 2.55 12.53
N CYS A 294 -4.14 3.31 12.59
CA CYS A 294 -3.30 3.44 13.79
C CYS A 294 -4.09 3.99 14.98
N SER A 295 -4.94 5.00 14.75
CA SER A 295 -5.76 5.59 15.81
C SER A 295 -6.76 4.59 16.39
N ALA A 296 -7.38 3.76 15.54
CA ALA A 296 -8.26 2.69 16.00
C ALA A 296 -7.50 1.63 16.80
N LEU A 297 -6.35 1.17 16.30
CA LEU A 297 -5.49 0.22 17.03
C LEU A 297 -5.03 0.75 18.38
N LEU A 298 -4.63 2.03 18.45
CA LEU A 298 -4.22 2.66 19.71
C LEU A 298 -5.36 2.69 20.72
N GLN A 299 -6.57 3.04 20.27
CA GLN A 299 -7.76 2.96 21.13
C GLN A 299 -7.97 1.53 21.62
N ASP A 300 -8.04 0.54 20.73
CA ASP A 300 -8.32 -0.85 21.09
C ASP A 300 -7.25 -1.46 22.02
N ILE A 301 -5.97 -1.21 21.75
CA ILE A 301 -4.85 -1.78 22.49
C ILE A 301 -4.70 -1.12 23.87
N PHE A 302 -4.85 0.21 23.95
CA PHE A 302 -4.63 0.94 25.19
C PHE A 302 -5.91 1.14 26.02
N HIS A 303 -7.10 0.88 25.49
CA HIS A 303 -8.36 1.00 26.24
C HIS A 303 -8.33 0.28 27.61
N PRO A 304 -7.81 -0.96 27.74
CA PRO A 304 -7.71 -1.62 29.04
C PRO A 304 -6.81 -0.88 30.03
N LEU A 305 -5.72 -0.24 29.56
CA LEU A 305 -4.85 0.57 30.42
C LEU A 305 -5.61 1.82 30.91
N GLU A 306 -6.34 2.49 30.03
CA GLU A 306 -7.14 3.66 30.39
C GLU A 306 -8.22 3.33 31.42
N GLU A 307 -8.91 2.20 31.27
CA GLU A 307 -9.91 1.73 32.23
C GLU A 307 -9.27 1.36 33.58
N ASN A 308 -8.11 0.69 33.58
CA ASN A 308 -7.39 0.37 34.82
C ASN A 308 -6.97 1.64 35.57
N VAL A 309 -6.57 2.70 34.85
CA VAL A 309 -6.28 4.00 35.46
C VAL A 309 -7.54 4.60 36.08
N LYS A 310 -8.67 4.62 35.36
CA LYS A 310 -9.94 5.16 35.88
C LYS A 310 -10.44 4.42 37.11
N GLN A 311 -10.24 3.11 37.16
CA GLN A 311 -10.61 2.25 38.29
C GLN A 311 -9.64 2.37 39.48
N GLY A 312 -8.56 3.15 39.36
CA GLY A 312 -7.60 3.36 40.43
C GLY A 312 -6.68 2.15 40.69
N VAL A 313 -6.52 1.24 39.72
CA VAL A 313 -5.68 0.03 39.86
C VAL A 313 -4.22 0.37 40.23
N TYR A 314 -3.75 1.52 39.76
CA TYR A 314 -2.40 2.04 40.00
C TYR A 314 -2.29 2.97 41.21
N ALA A 315 -3.38 3.26 41.93
CA ALA A 315 -3.38 4.12 43.12
C ALA A 315 -2.93 3.35 44.36
N LYS A 316 -1.68 2.87 44.34
CA LYS A 316 -1.03 2.11 45.42
C LYS A 316 0.49 2.33 45.43
N PRO A 317 1.19 2.05 46.54
CA PRO A 317 2.65 2.08 46.58
C PRO A 317 3.27 1.21 45.48
N GLY A 318 4.20 1.79 44.71
CA GLY A 318 4.82 1.15 43.53
C GLY A 318 3.93 1.07 42.28
N GLY A 319 2.74 1.68 42.30
CA GLY A 319 1.79 1.68 41.21
C GLY A 319 2.29 2.32 39.92
N HIS A 320 3.16 3.34 39.99
CA HIS A 320 3.74 3.99 38.82
C HIS A 320 4.64 3.03 38.02
N CYS A 321 5.46 2.22 38.71
CA CYS A 321 6.29 1.21 38.04
C CYS A 321 5.45 0.20 37.26
N LEU A 322 4.33 -0.26 37.86
CA LEU A 322 3.39 -1.18 37.19
C LEU A 322 2.70 -0.53 35.99
N PHE A 323 2.37 0.76 36.08
CA PHE A 323 1.80 1.52 34.97
C PHE A 323 2.78 1.61 33.79
N ILE A 324 4.04 1.98 34.05
CA ILE A 324 5.08 2.08 33.02
C ILE A 324 5.33 0.72 32.36
N GLN A 325 5.46 -0.35 33.15
CA GLN A 325 5.63 -1.70 32.62
C GLN A 325 4.46 -2.07 31.69
N LYS A 326 3.21 -1.84 32.14
CA LYS A 326 2.05 -2.16 31.32
C LYS A 326 2.00 -1.34 30.03
N ARG A 327 2.39 -0.07 30.10
CA ARG A 327 2.47 0.82 28.94
C ARG A 327 3.48 0.32 27.91
N GLU A 328 4.66 -0.13 28.34
CA GLU A 328 5.68 -0.68 27.44
C GLU A 328 5.23 -2.01 26.80
N GLU A 329 4.59 -2.91 27.55
CA GLU A 329 3.99 -4.14 26.99
C GLU A 329 2.98 -3.83 25.87
N LEU A 330 2.14 -2.80 26.05
CA LEU A 330 1.15 -2.40 25.06
C LEU A 330 1.76 -1.69 23.85
N LYS A 331 2.86 -0.94 24.04
CA LYS A 331 3.65 -0.39 22.93
C LYS A 331 4.25 -1.50 22.07
N GLU A 332 4.81 -2.54 22.68
CA GLU A 332 5.32 -3.70 21.95
C GLU A 332 4.20 -4.40 21.17
N LYS A 333 3.04 -4.60 21.80
CA LYS A 333 1.87 -5.17 21.12
C LYS A 333 1.46 -4.34 19.90
N TYR A 334 1.35 -3.02 20.03
CA TYR A 334 1.05 -2.13 18.91
C TYR A 334 2.12 -2.23 17.79
N ASN A 335 3.40 -2.31 18.15
CA ASN A 335 4.47 -2.43 17.18
C ASN A 335 4.42 -3.75 16.39
N GLN A 336 3.89 -4.81 16.99
CA GLN A 336 3.73 -6.13 16.34
C GLN A 336 2.53 -6.22 15.38
N GLU A 337 1.55 -5.32 15.47
CA GLU A 337 0.38 -5.34 14.57
C GLU A 337 0.79 -5.05 13.11
N PRO A 338 0.43 -5.89 12.11
CA PRO A 338 0.72 -5.61 10.71
C PRO A 338 -0.23 -4.53 10.15
N GLY A 339 0.08 -3.97 8.98
CA GLY A 339 -0.84 -3.12 8.24
C GLY A 339 -1.04 -1.71 8.79
N LYS A 340 -0.22 -1.26 9.75
CA LYS A 340 -0.29 0.10 10.31
C LYS A 340 0.02 1.17 9.28
N GLY A 341 1.00 0.89 8.44
CA GLY A 341 1.54 1.78 7.42
C GLY A 341 2.33 2.97 7.96
N ILE A 342 2.50 3.96 7.09
CA ILE A 342 3.51 5.03 7.22
C ILE A 342 3.32 6.00 8.40
N GLN A 343 2.16 6.02 9.06
CA GLN A 343 1.86 6.90 10.20
C GLN A 343 2.02 6.20 11.56
N ALA A 344 2.49 4.95 11.59
CA ALA A 344 2.53 4.13 12.81
C ALA A 344 3.28 4.78 13.98
N GLU A 345 4.49 5.27 13.74
CA GLU A 345 5.36 5.85 14.77
C GLU A 345 4.84 7.22 15.23
N GLU A 346 4.47 8.09 14.29
CA GLU A 346 3.95 9.43 14.59
C GLU A 346 2.63 9.37 15.37
N ALA A 347 1.73 8.45 15.00
CA ALA A 347 0.46 8.25 15.70
C ALA A 347 0.67 7.76 17.15
N LEU A 348 1.57 6.78 17.34
CA LEU A 348 1.91 6.29 18.68
C LEU A 348 2.53 7.38 19.54
N GLN A 349 3.48 8.15 19.00
CA GLN A 349 4.13 9.23 19.71
C GLN A 349 3.10 10.27 20.19
N LYS A 350 2.26 10.78 19.27
CA LYS A 350 1.20 11.77 19.62
C LYS A 350 0.25 11.22 20.68
N TYR A 351 -0.11 9.94 20.58
CA TYR A 351 -0.96 9.30 21.57
C TYR A 351 -0.29 9.27 22.95
N LEU A 352 0.97 8.84 23.04
CA LEU A 352 1.71 8.79 24.31
C LEU A 352 1.88 10.18 24.93
N GLU A 353 2.23 11.19 24.12
CA GLU A 353 2.33 12.59 24.56
C GLU A 353 0.99 13.10 25.15
N SER A 354 -0.14 12.74 24.53
CA SER A 354 -1.47 13.10 25.05
C SER A 354 -1.82 12.48 26.41
N LYS A 355 -1.11 11.42 26.82
CA LYS A 355 -1.33 10.68 28.07
C LYS A 355 -0.26 10.96 29.13
N GLU A 356 0.69 11.84 28.85
CA GLU A 356 1.81 12.11 29.77
C GLU A 356 1.35 12.68 31.13
N SER A 357 0.33 13.55 31.12
CA SER A 357 -0.26 14.10 32.34
C SER A 357 -0.81 13.03 33.28
N VAL A 358 -1.39 11.96 32.73
CA VAL A 358 -1.88 10.80 33.49
C VAL A 358 -0.73 10.08 34.18
N SER A 359 0.39 9.88 33.48
CA SER A 359 1.59 9.27 34.06
C SER A 359 2.12 10.08 35.24
N VAL A 360 2.17 11.42 35.09
CA VAL A 360 2.61 12.34 36.15
C VAL A 360 1.68 12.28 37.37
N THR A 361 0.36 12.22 37.16
CA THR A 361 -0.61 12.11 38.27
C THR A 361 -0.44 10.79 39.02
N ILE A 362 -0.25 9.67 38.31
CA ILE A 362 0.00 8.36 38.94
C ILE A 362 1.29 8.39 39.75
N LEU A 363 2.36 8.99 39.21
CA LEU A 363 3.63 9.14 39.92
C LEU A 363 3.48 9.94 41.23
N GLN A 364 2.79 11.08 41.18
CA GLN A 364 2.54 11.90 42.37
C GLN A 364 1.73 11.14 43.43
N THR A 365 0.71 10.39 42.99
CA THR A 365 -0.13 9.57 43.87
C THR A 365 0.69 8.46 44.53
N ASP A 366 1.51 7.75 43.76
CA ASP A 366 2.39 6.69 44.26
C ASP A 366 3.38 7.22 45.32
N LEU A 367 4.04 8.36 45.06
CA LEU A 367 4.97 8.98 46.01
C LEU A 367 4.27 9.35 47.32
N ALA A 368 3.06 9.91 47.26
CA ALA A 368 2.29 10.26 48.45
C ALA A 368 1.87 9.03 49.26
N LEU A 369 1.37 7.99 48.60
CA LEU A 369 0.95 6.74 49.25
C LEU A 369 2.14 5.99 49.86
N THR A 370 3.27 5.93 49.14
CA THR A 370 4.50 5.29 49.63
C THR A 370 5.07 6.03 50.84
N ALA A 371 4.99 7.36 50.88
CA ALA A 371 5.40 8.15 52.05
C ALA A 371 4.49 7.87 53.25
N SER A 372 3.17 7.83 53.04
CA SER A 372 2.20 7.55 54.10
C SER A 372 2.35 6.12 54.67
N GLU A 373 2.63 5.12 53.82
CA GLU A 373 2.87 3.75 54.27
C GLU A 373 4.12 3.65 55.15
N LYS A 374 5.20 4.34 54.79
CA LYS A 374 6.42 4.42 55.61
C LYS A 374 6.18 5.09 56.96
N GLU A 375 5.35 6.13 57.01
CA GLU A 375 5.00 6.81 58.26
C GLU A 375 4.19 5.89 59.18
N ILE A 376 3.18 5.19 58.64
CA ILE A 376 2.38 4.22 59.41
C ILE A 376 3.26 3.10 59.94
N GLU A 377 4.18 2.56 59.13
CA GLU A 377 5.08 1.50 59.56
C GLU A 377 6.05 2.00 60.64
N GLY A 378 6.58 3.22 60.51
CA GLY A 378 7.38 3.85 61.56
C GLY A 378 6.61 4.01 62.88
N LEU A 379 5.36 4.47 62.83
CA LEU A 379 4.50 4.59 64.02
C LEU A 379 4.18 3.23 64.64
N ARG A 380 3.98 2.18 63.83
CA ARG A 380 3.79 0.81 64.31
C ARG A 380 5.03 0.28 65.01
N GLU A 381 6.21 0.49 64.42
CA GLU A 381 7.48 0.11 65.05
C GLU A 381 7.68 0.83 66.40
N GLU A 382 7.37 2.13 66.48
CA GLU A 382 7.43 2.90 67.72
C GLU A 382 6.44 2.40 68.76
N PHE A 383 5.19 2.13 68.37
CA PHE A 383 4.17 1.55 69.25
C PHE A 383 4.61 0.19 69.80
N MET A 384 5.12 -0.70 68.94
CA MET A 384 5.63 -2.01 69.34
C MET A 384 6.81 -1.91 70.30
N LYS A 385 7.74 -0.98 70.07
CA LYS A 385 8.86 -0.69 70.99
C LYS A 385 8.36 -0.19 72.35
N ALA A 386 7.42 0.75 72.37
CA ALA A 386 6.83 1.28 73.59
C ALA A 386 6.08 0.21 74.38
N GLU A 387 5.32 -0.65 73.71
CA GLU A 387 4.60 -1.76 74.34
C GLU A 387 5.56 -2.81 74.91
N ALA A 388 6.61 -3.19 74.17
CA ALA A 388 7.64 -4.10 74.65
C ALA A 388 8.36 -3.55 75.89
N GLN A 389 8.70 -2.26 75.89
CA GLN A 389 9.33 -1.59 77.02
C GLN A 389 8.41 -1.58 78.26
N ARG A 390 7.12 -1.25 78.08
CA ARG A 390 6.11 -1.32 79.15
C ARG A 390 5.98 -2.72 79.74
N LEU A 391 5.99 -3.76 78.90
CA LEU A 391 5.91 -5.16 79.34
C LEU A 391 7.15 -5.55 80.16
N MET A 392 8.34 -5.12 79.73
CA MET A 392 9.60 -5.36 80.42
C MET A 392 9.68 -4.64 81.77
N GLU A 393 9.23 -3.40 81.85
CA GLU A 393 9.10 -2.66 83.11
C GLU A 393 8.14 -3.36 84.08
N SER A 394 6.98 -3.82 83.61
CA SER A 394 6.02 -4.57 84.43
C SER A 394 6.60 -5.89 84.94
N LEU A 395 7.36 -6.62 84.11
CA LEU A 395 8.05 -7.85 84.52
C LEU A 395 9.12 -7.57 85.58
N MET A 396 9.91 -6.50 85.41
CA MET A 396 10.90 -6.09 86.41
C MET A 396 10.24 -5.71 87.74
N GLN A 397 9.15 -4.93 87.72
CA GLN A 397 8.42 -4.57 88.94
C GLN A 397 7.84 -5.80 89.64
N HIS A 398 7.24 -6.72 88.88
CA HIS A 398 6.77 -7.99 89.43
C HIS A 398 7.92 -8.77 90.07
N GLN A 399 9.08 -8.86 89.41
CA GLN A 399 10.24 -9.58 89.93
C GLN A 399 10.76 -8.94 91.22
N GLN A 400 10.88 -7.61 91.26
CA GLN A 400 11.28 -6.85 92.46
C GLN A 400 10.31 -7.04 93.63
N MET A 401 9.00 -7.16 93.41
CA MET A 401 8.05 -7.45 94.48
C MET A 401 8.12 -8.89 95.00
N MET A 402 8.47 -9.84 94.13
CA MET A 402 8.56 -11.26 94.51
C MET A 402 9.83 -11.59 95.28
N GLU A 403 10.93 -10.90 95.03
CA GLU A 403 12.23 -11.25 95.60
C GLU A 403 12.30 -11.08 97.14
N PRO A 404 11.87 -9.95 97.74
CA PRO A 404 11.78 -9.82 99.19
C PRO A 404 10.80 -10.83 99.80
N ARG A 405 9.68 -11.12 99.12
CA ARG A 405 8.71 -12.13 99.56
C ARG A 405 9.31 -13.52 99.61
N LYS A 406 10.14 -13.90 98.63
CA LYS A 406 10.88 -15.17 98.65
C LYS A 406 11.87 -15.23 99.81
N ILE A 407 12.60 -14.15 100.07
CA ILE A 407 13.57 -14.07 101.18
C ILE A 407 12.85 -14.22 102.53
N VAL A 408 11.79 -13.43 102.76
CA VAL A 408 10.97 -13.50 103.99
C VAL A 408 10.37 -14.90 104.15
N HIS A 409 9.84 -15.49 103.08
CA HIS A 409 9.29 -16.85 103.12
C HIS A 409 10.36 -17.89 103.49
N GLN A 410 11.55 -17.83 102.88
CA GLN A 410 12.68 -18.72 103.23
C GLN A 410 13.14 -18.53 104.69
N GLU A 411 13.14 -17.30 105.19
CA GLU A 411 13.53 -17.00 106.57
C GLU A 411 12.48 -17.51 107.57
N GLN A 412 11.20 -17.41 107.23
CA GLN A 412 10.09 -17.94 108.02
C GLN A 412 10.14 -19.48 108.11
N VAL A 413 10.50 -20.16 107.02
CA VAL A 413 10.74 -21.61 106.99
C VAL A 413 11.92 -21.98 107.90
N ARG A 414 13.06 -21.28 107.81
CA ARG A 414 14.23 -21.53 108.69
C ARG A 414 13.91 -21.34 110.17
N LEU A 415 13.13 -20.32 110.53
CA LEU A 415 12.73 -20.08 111.92
C LEU A 415 11.85 -21.19 112.46
N MET A 416 10.90 -21.69 111.65
CA MET A 416 10.07 -22.85 112.01
C MET A 416 10.92 -24.11 112.23
N GLU A 417 11.89 -24.39 111.36
CA GLU A 417 12.80 -25.52 111.52
C GLU A 417 13.66 -25.41 112.78
N THR A 418 14.19 -24.22 113.07
CA THR A 418 15.02 -23.98 114.26
C THR A 418 14.21 -24.15 115.55
N ASN A 419 12.97 -23.63 115.59
CA ASN A 419 12.07 -23.81 116.73
C ASN A 419 11.69 -25.28 116.95
N ARG A 420 11.49 -26.06 115.87
CA ARG A 420 11.23 -27.50 115.94
C ARG A 420 12.39 -28.25 116.62
N VAL A 421 13.62 -27.99 116.17
CA VAL A 421 14.84 -28.60 116.74
C VAL A 421 15.03 -28.20 118.21
N TYR A 422 14.76 -26.94 118.56
CA TYR A 422 14.85 -26.46 119.95
C TYR A 422 13.83 -27.16 120.87
N GLN A 423 12.58 -27.36 120.42
CA GLN A 423 11.59 -28.10 121.20
C GLN A 423 11.96 -29.58 121.38
N GLU A 424 12.49 -30.23 120.34
CA GLU A 424 12.97 -31.61 120.41
C GLU A 424 14.11 -31.75 121.45
N ALA A 425 15.06 -30.80 121.48
CA ALA A 425 16.16 -30.79 122.44
C ALA A 425 15.69 -30.56 123.89
N LEU A 426 14.67 -29.73 124.10
CA LEU A 426 14.06 -29.52 125.43
C LEU A 426 13.36 -30.79 125.95
N GLN A 427 12.64 -31.50 125.08
CA GLN A 427 12.03 -32.79 125.42
C GLN A 427 13.08 -33.84 125.76
N GLN A 428 14.18 -33.93 124.99
CA GLN A 428 15.28 -34.85 125.30
C GLN A 428 15.91 -34.56 126.68
N ARG A 429 16.20 -33.30 127.00
CA ARG A 429 16.77 -32.92 128.31
C ARG A 429 15.84 -33.21 129.48
N ALA A 430 14.53 -33.08 129.30
CA ALA A 430 13.56 -33.43 130.33
C ALA A 430 13.54 -34.95 130.58
N MET A 431 13.59 -35.74 129.50
CA MET A 431 13.64 -37.20 129.54
C MET A 431 14.95 -37.69 130.19
N GLU A 432 16.09 -37.05 129.88
CA GLU A 432 17.39 -37.35 130.49
C GLU A 432 17.40 -37.12 132.01
N ARG A 433 16.77 -36.04 132.50
CA ARG A 433 16.68 -35.78 133.95
C ARG A 433 15.83 -36.84 134.65
N GLN A 434 14.70 -37.24 134.05
CA GLN A 434 13.89 -38.32 134.60
C GLN A 434 14.69 -39.62 134.69
N LEU A 435 15.44 -39.95 133.64
CA LEU A 435 16.28 -41.15 133.62
C LEU A 435 17.41 -41.08 134.67
N GLN A 436 18.04 -39.92 134.87
CA GLN A 436 19.07 -39.73 135.91
C GLN A 436 18.51 -39.87 137.33
N GLU A 437 17.31 -39.37 137.59
CA GLU A 437 16.64 -39.55 138.89
C GLU A 437 16.28 -41.01 139.15
N GLU A 438 15.85 -41.73 138.10
CA GLU A 438 15.55 -43.17 138.17
C GLU A 438 16.81 -44.00 138.44
N VAL A 439 17.90 -43.71 137.72
CA VAL A 439 19.22 -44.32 137.94
C VAL A 439 19.70 -44.09 139.37
N LYS A 440 19.53 -42.87 139.91
CA LYS A 440 19.93 -42.57 141.29
C LYS A 440 19.11 -43.35 142.31
N ARG A 441 17.79 -43.45 142.14
CA ARG A 441 16.91 -44.28 142.98
C ARG A 441 17.32 -45.75 142.97
N LEU A 442 17.59 -46.31 141.79
CA LEU A 442 18.03 -47.70 141.66
C LEU A 442 19.38 -47.93 142.34
N LYS A 443 20.32 -46.98 142.24
CA LYS A 443 21.65 -47.06 142.88
C LYS A 443 21.56 -47.05 144.40
N GLU A 444 20.69 -46.21 144.97
CA GLU A 444 20.45 -46.16 146.41
C GLU A 444 19.79 -47.45 146.92
N ARG A 445 18.84 -48.02 146.15
CA ARG A 445 18.21 -49.32 146.46
C ARG A 445 19.23 -50.46 146.45
N PHE A 446 20.07 -50.51 145.42
CA PHE A 446 21.11 -51.53 145.27
C PHE A 446 22.18 -51.43 146.38
N GLN A 447 22.50 -50.22 146.85
CA GLN A 447 23.40 -50.01 147.99
C GLN A 447 22.77 -50.36 149.35
N ALA A 448 21.45 -50.27 149.49
CA ALA A 448 20.73 -50.71 150.68
C ALA A 448 20.68 -52.24 150.76
N GLU A 449 20.33 -52.91 149.65
CA GLU A 449 20.34 -54.37 149.54
C GLU A 449 21.74 -54.95 149.77
N ASN A 450 22.79 -54.35 149.18
CA ASN A 450 24.16 -54.80 149.41
C ASN A 450 24.58 -54.68 150.89
N ARG A 451 24.15 -53.63 151.60
CA ARG A 451 24.42 -53.48 153.04
C ARG A 451 23.69 -54.53 153.87
N GLN A 452 22.48 -54.91 153.46
CA GLN A 452 21.69 -55.95 154.11
C GLN A 452 22.35 -57.33 153.93
N LEU A 453 22.76 -57.66 152.70
CA LEU A 453 23.51 -58.88 152.36
C LEU A 453 24.88 -58.94 153.05
N HIS A 454 25.59 -57.82 153.20
CA HIS A 454 26.88 -57.77 153.92
C HIS A 454 26.72 -58.06 155.42
N ASN A 455 25.63 -57.59 156.03
CA ASN A 455 25.31 -57.87 157.44
C ASN A 455 24.87 -59.33 157.65
N GLU A 456 24.16 -59.93 156.70
CA GLU A 456 23.82 -61.37 156.73
C GLU A 456 25.08 -62.25 156.59
N LEU A 457 26.03 -61.89 155.72
CA LEU A 457 27.32 -62.56 155.59
C LEU A 457 28.19 -62.47 156.85
N GLN A 458 28.17 -61.33 157.57
CA GLN A 458 28.92 -61.18 158.83
C GLN A 458 28.32 -61.96 160.01
N ASN A 459 27.01 -62.20 160.01
CA ASN A 459 26.36 -63.03 161.02
C ASN A 459 26.58 -64.54 160.78
N LEU A 460 26.71 -64.97 159.52
CA LEU A 460 27.00 -66.38 159.16
C LEU A 460 28.45 -66.80 159.44
N LEU A 461 29.42 -65.88 159.50
CA LEU A 461 30.83 -66.19 159.76
C LEU A 461 31.23 -66.18 161.25
N ARG A 462 30.31 -65.83 162.17
CA ARG A 462 30.60 -65.69 163.60
C ARG A 462 30.19 -66.90 164.46
N ASN A 463 29.40 -67.82 163.92
CA ASN A 463 28.91 -68.99 164.64
C ASN A 463 29.07 -70.24 163.78
N ASP A 464 30.23 -70.90 163.91
CA ASP A 464 30.34 -72.35 163.80
C ASP A 464 31.50 -72.80 164.71
N SER A 465 31.13 -73.20 165.93
CA SER A 465 31.90 -74.10 166.81
C SER A 465 31.46 -75.55 166.49
N PRO A 466 32.04 -76.62 167.08
CA PRO A 466 31.44 -77.95 166.91
C PRO A 466 30.04 -77.98 167.55
N ASP A 467 29.21 -78.95 167.13
CA ASP A 467 27.76 -79.11 167.38
C ASP A 467 26.91 -78.04 166.67
N ASP A 468 26.06 -78.33 165.69
CA ASP A 468 25.03 -79.37 165.70
C ASP A 468 24.50 -79.63 164.27
N THR A 469 24.08 -80.88 164.06
CA THR A 469 23.11 -81.40 163.09
C THR A 469 22.56 -80.56 161.91
N CYS A 470 22.81 -81.11 160.71
CA CYS A 470 21.79 -81.68 159.80
C CYS A 470 20.96 -80.77 158.84
N ILE A 471 21.29 -80.92 157.54
CA ILE A 471 20.46 -81.02 156.31
C ILE A 471 19.45 -79.89 155.97
N LEU A 472 19.48 -79.39 154.71
CA LEU A 472 18.38 -79.49 153.73
C LEU A 472 18.71 -78.84 152.35
N LEU A 473 18.41 -79.62 151.30
CA LEU A 473 18.06 -79.32 149.88
C LEU A 473 19.07 -78.61 148.96
#